data_AF-A0A6N2CLX5-F1
#
_entry.id   AF-A0A6N2CLX5-F1
#
_cell.length_a   1.000
_cell.length_b   1.000
_cell.length_c   1.000
_cell.angle_alpha   90.00
_cell.angle_beta   90.00
_cell.angle_gamma   90.00
#
_symmetry.space_group_name_H-M   'P 1'
#
loop_
_entity.id
_entity.type
_entity.pdbx_description
1 polymer ?
#
loop_
_entity_poly.entity_id
_entity_poly.type
_entity_poly.pdbx_seq_one_letter_code
_entity_poly.pdbx_strand_id
1 'polypeptide(L)'
;GTHQMTDIRVENNTAVRVVRAYVIEQGSGAPGLHSLNVEGNTAQGGKSGSIFLGRAMTGSAQNNSCLSTTGGSGVWFGVAGGRIQNSPGYMVKYATFNNIRRNGANDGCGFDFEGNSNNTLLHTASTNRTDGPGVIVLRTGGPNLDIRITDVDISNPAENPVNHHQDYSFWVQQNNTDSTGTVNRGVWRKGQANAVRSPAARPSTGNWVYNGTTFTQ
;
A
#
# COMPACT_ATOMS: atom_id res chain seq x y z
N GLY A 1 -22.02 5.23 25.68
CA GLY A 1 -20.57 4.95 25.68
C GLY A 1 -20.18 4.50 24.29
N THR A 2 -19.10 5.03 23.74
CA THR A 2 -18.51 4.52 22.50
C THR A 2 -17.74 3.26 22.85
N HIS A 3 -18.25 2.09 22.45
CA HIS A 3 -17.53 0.83 22.63
C HIS A 3 -16.35 0.80 21.65
N GLN A 4 -15.15 0.61 22.19
CA GLN A 4 -13.93 0.40 21.41
C GLN A 4 -13.90 -1.07 20.98
N MET A 5 -13.68 -1.33 19.70
CA MET A 5 -13.44 -2.68 19.22
C MET A 5 -11.95 -2.99 19.39
N THR A 6 -11.65 -4.03 20.16
CA THR A 6 -10.29 -4.51 20.40
C THR A 6 -10.17 -5.99 20.08
N ASP A 7 -8.94 -6.47 19.88
CA ASP A 7 -8.59 -7.89 19.77
C ASP A 7 -9.29 -8.62 18.61
N ILE A 8 -9.43 -7.91 17.49
CA ILE A 8 -9.99 -8.46 16.25
C ILE A 8 -8.91 -9.29 15.55
N ARG A 9 -9.29 -10.51 15.17
CA ARG A 9 -8.45 -11.42 14.39
C ARG A 9 -9.17 -11.87 13.13
N VAL A 10 -8.51 -11.73 11.98
CA VAL A 10 -8.96 -12.24 10.70
C VAL A 10 -7.84 -13.10 10.13
N GLU A 11 -8.00 -14.42 10.19
CA GLU A 11 -6.88 -15.34 10.04
C GLU A 11 -7.19 -16.50 9.11
N ASN A 12 -6.23 -16.86 8.25
CA ASN A 12 -6.24 -18.07 7.42
C ASN A 12 -7.46 -18.21 6.48
N ASN A 13 -7.97 -17.09 5.97
CA ASN A 13 -9.10 -17.09 5.06
C ASN A 13 -8.66 -17.00 3.59
N THR A 14 -9.53 -17.48 2.70
CA THR A 14 -9.41 -17.23 1.26
C THR A 14 -10.68 -16.56 0.74
N ALA A 15 -10.54 -15.39 0.12
CA ALA A 15 -11.62 -14.64 -0.51
C ALA A 15 -11.43 -14.63 -2.04
N VAL A 16 -12.38 -15.17 -2.79
CA VAL A 16 -12.29 -15.31 -4.25
C VAL A 16 -13.40 -14.51 -4.93
N ARG A 17 -13.04 -13.68 -5.92
CA ARG A 17 -13.97 -12.89 -6.74
C ARG A 17 -14.90 -11.98 -5.92
N VAL A 18 -14.40 -11.47 -4.79
CA VAL A 18 -15.11 -10.48 -3.97
C VAL A 18 -14.81 -9.06 -4.44
N VAL A 19 -15.72 -8.12 -4.18
CA VAL A 19 -15.48 -6.71 -4.54
C VAL A 19 -14.34 -6.13 -3.71
N ARG A 20 -14.32 -6.42 -2.39
CA ARG A 20 -13.22 -6.06 -1.48
C ARG A 20 -13.01 -7.20 -0.49
N ALA A 21 -11.77 -7.62 -0.29
CA ALA A 21 -11.42 -8.60 0.73
C ALA A 21 -10.85 -7.88 1.96
N TYR A 22 -11.05 -8.47 3.14
CA TYR A 22 -10.48 -8.05 4.44
C TYR A 22 -10.41 -6.53 4.65
N VAL A 23 -11.53 -5.86 4.35
CA VAL A 23 -11.69 -4.42 4.61
C VAL A 23 -12.14 -4.25 6.04
N ILE A 24 -11.31 -3.61 6.83
CA ILE A 24 -11.60 -3.34 8.24
C ILE A 24 -11.36 -1.85 8.45
N GLU A 25 -12.47 -1.13 8.54
CA GLU A 25 -12.48 0.33 8.65
C GLU A 25 -13.44 0.74 9.75
N GLN A 26 -13.02 1.72 10.54
CA GLN A 26 -13.89 2.39 11.50
C GLN A 26 -14.30 3.76 10.96
N GLY A 27 -15.56 4.15 11.21
CA GLY A 27 -16.08 5.44 10.78
C GLY A 27 -15.36 6.65 11.39
N SER A 28 -15.51 7.81 10.77
CA SER A 28 -14.99 9.08 11.28
C SER A 28 -15.50 9.39 12.69
N GLY A 29 -14.60 9.78 13.60
CA GLY A 29 -14.94 10.13 14.99
C GLY A 29 -14.97 8.95 15.96
N ALA A 30 -14.75 7.72 15.48
CA ALA A 30 -14.61 6.55 16.32
C ALA A 30 -13.19 6.42 16.92
N PRO A 31 -13.03 5.77 18.10
CA PRO A 31 -11.78 5.75 18.87
C PRO A 31 -10.60 4.97 18.25
N GLY A 32 -10.74 4.43 17.04
CA GLY A 32 -9.74 3.58 16.40
C GLY A 32 -9.88 2.10 16.80
N LEU A 33 -9.39 1.23 15.93
CA LEU A 33 -9.30 -0.22 16.16
C LEU A 33 -7.96 -0.52 16.82
N HIS A 34 -7.98 -1.25 17.92
CA HIS A 34 -6.77 -1.65 18.64
C HIS A 34 -6.62 -3.17 18.63
N SER A 35 -5.38 -3.64 18.58
CA SER A 35 -5.04 -5.07 18.51
C SER A 35 -5.69 -5.77 17.31
N LEU A 36 -5.69 -5.10 16.14
CA LEU A 36 -6.21 -5.69 14.91
C LEU A 36 -5.13 -6.53 14.23
N ASN A 37 -5.34 -7.85 14.17
CA ASN A 37 -4.44 -8.78 13.49
C ASN A 37 -5.11 -9.39 12.26
N VAL A 38 -4.46 -9.26 11.11
CA VAL A 38 -4.90 -9.82 9.84
C VAL A 38 -3.79 -10.73 9.33
N GLU A 39 -3.95 -12.05 9.43
CA GLU A 39 -2.84 -12.97 9.19
C GLU A 39 -3.16 -14.13 8.25
N GLY A 40 -2.22 -14.48 7.37
CA GLY A 40 -2.31 -15.71 6.57
C GLY A 40 -3.46 -15.72 5.57
N ASN A 41 -4.02 -14.56 5.22
CA ASN A 41 -5.18 -14.50 4.35
C ASN A 41 -4.77 -14.35 2.88
N THR A 42 -5.57 -14.92 1.98
CA THR A 42 -5.45 -14.74 0.54
C THR A 42 -6.70 -14.08 -0.02
N ALA A 43 -6.54 -13.11 -0.90
CA ALA A 43 -7.61 -12.58 -1.73
C ALA A 43 -7.23 -12.72 -3.20
N GLN A 44 -8.16 -13.22 -4.01
CA GLN A 44 -7.90 -13.53 -5.40
C GLN A 44 -9.03 -13.12 -6.34
N GLY A 45 -8.68 -12.50 -7.47
CA GLY A 45 -9.63 -12.23 -8.56
C GLY A 45 -10.69 -11.17 -8.22
N GLY A 46 -10.44 -10.32 -7.23
CA GLY A 46 -11.39 -9.30 -6.76
C GLY A 46 -11.39 -8.02 -7.60
N LYS A 47 -12.31 -7.09 -7.30
CA LYS A 47 -12.42 -5.79 -8.00
C LYS A 47 -11.64 -4.64 -7.37
N SER A 48 -11.36 -4.70 -6.09
CA SER A 48 -10.62 -3.69 -5.35
C SER A 48 -9.73 -4.40 -4.34
N GLY A 49 -8.89 -3.62 -3.66
CA GLY A 49 -7.81 -4.13 -2.82
C GLY A 49 -8.22 -5.16 -1.77
N SER A 50 -7.23 -5.90 -1.30
CA SER A 50 -7.46 -7.06 -0.45
C SER A 50 -7.18 -6.86 1.02
N ILE A 51 -6.37 -5.88 1.38
CA ILE A 51 -6.05 -5.58 2.77
C ILE A 51 -6.23 -4.10 2.90
N PHE A 52 -7.39 -3.67 3.38
CA PHE A 52 -7.68 -2.26 3.57
C PHE A 52 -7.91 -2.05 5.06
N LEU A 53 -7.06 -1.23 5.65
CA LEU A 53 -7.09 -0.98 7.08
C LEU A 53 -7.25 0.52 7.31
N GLY A 54 -8.41 0.89 7.83
CA GLY A 54 -8.76 2.27 8.16
C GLY A 54 -8.87 2.43 9.66
N ARG A 55 -8.05 3.33 10.24
CA ARG A 55 -8.02 3.60 11.69
C ARG A 55 -7.59 2.41 12.55
N ALA A 56 -6.62 1.62 12.07
CA ALA A 56 -5.97 0.58 12.86
C ALA A 56 -4.78 1.16 13.64
N MET A 57 -4.94 1.32 14.96
CA MET A 57 -3.99 2.04 15.83
C MET A 57 -2.90 1.12 16.38
N THR A 58 -3.21 -0.16 16.56
CA THR A 58 -2.24 -1.19 17.00
C THR A 58 -2.58 -2.54 16.36
N GLY A 59 -1.57 -3.41 16.25
CA GLY A 59 -1.69 -4.73 15.63
C GLY A 59 -0.80 -4.87 14.39
N SER A 60 -1.14 -5.83 13.53
CA SER A 60 -0.35 -6.10 12.32
C SER A 60 -1.11 -6.88 11.25
N ALA A 61 -0.73 -6.66 9.99
CA ALA A 61 -1.11 -7.51 8.88
C ALA A 61 0.11 -8.32 8.42
N GLN A 62 0.06 -9.64 8.56
CA GLN A 62 1.22 -10.51 8.30
C GLN A 62 0.88 -11.67 7.36
N ASN A 63 1.83 -12.09 6.52
CA ASN A 63 1.69 -13.29 5.70
C ASN A 63 0.47 -13.30 4.78
N ASN A 64 0.02 -12.13 4.31
CA ASN A 64 -1.18 -12.02 3.48
C ASN A 64 -0.84 -11.85 2.00
N SER A 65 -1.72 -12.35 1.13
CA SER A 65 -1.55 -12.30 -0.32
C SER A 65 -2.74 -11.65 -1.04
N CYS A 66 -2.45 -10.69 -1.90
CA CYS A 66 -3.37 -10.12 -2.89
C CYS A 66 -2.98 -10.59 -4.28
N LEU A 67 -3.82 -11.40 -4.92
CA LEU A 67 -3.51 -12.04 -6.20
C LEU A 67 -4.54 -11.66 -7.26
N SER A 68 -4.12 -10.98 -8.32
CA SER A 68 -4.97 -10.70 -9.49
C SER A 68 -6.22 -9.87 -9.16
N THR A 69 -6.01 -8.66 -8.65
CA THR A 69 -7.11 -7.69 -8.51
C THR A 69 -7.34 -6.99 -9.84
N THR A 70 -8.60 -6.96 -10.29
CA THR A 70 -8.98 -6.34 -11.56
C THR A 70 -10.01 -5.25 -11.29
N GLY A 71 -9.55 -4.00 -11.28
CA GLY A 71 -10.36 -2.80 -11.07
C GLY A 71 -11.53 -2.63 -12.03
N GLY A 72 -12.08 -1.43 -12.07
CA GLY A 72 -13.17 -1.11 -12.98
C GLY A 72 -13.89 0.17 -12.62
N SER A 73 -14.82 0.56 -13.49
CA SER A 73 -15.78 1.63 -13.22
C SER A 73 -16.53 1.37 -11.90
N GLY A 74 -16.61 2.38 -11.04
CA GLY A 74 -17.30 2.29 -9.74
C GLY A 74 -16.41 1.93 -8.55
N VAL A 75 -15.10 1.69 -8.75
CA VAL A 75 -14.14 1.57 -7.64
C VAL A 75 -13.70 2.97 -7.20
N TRP A 76 -14.45 3.56 -6.26
CA TRP A 76 -14.28 4.94 -5.80
C TRP A 76 -12.90 5.28 -5.21
N PHE A 77 -12.26 4.32 -4.53
CA PHE A 77 -11.02 4.53 -3.77
C PHE A 77 -9.73 4.16 -4.53
N GLY A 78 -9.81 3.97 -5.86
CA GLY A 78 -8.71 3.40 -6.61
C GLY A 78 -8.49 1.92 -6.30
N VAL A 79 -7.42 1.35 -6.86
CA VAL A 79 -7.05 -0.06 -6.71
C VAL A 79 -5.66 -0.15 -6.12
N ALA A 80 -5.55 -0.75 -4.94
CA ALA A 80 -4.28 -1.06 -4.28
C ALA A 80 -4.29 -2.54 -3.87
N GLY A 81 -3.16 -3.24 -3.89
CA GLY A 81 -3.09 -4.60 -3.33
C GLY A 81 -3.36 -4.59 -1.82
N GLY A 82 -2.67 -3.72 -1.10
CA GLY A 82 -2.92 -3.40 0.31
C GLY A 82 -2.92 -1.90 0.56
N ARG A 83 -3.58 -1.46 1.62
CA ARG A 83 -3.69 -0.06 2.02
C ARG A 83 -3.80 0.10 3.52
N ILE A 84 -3.11 1.10 4.04
CA ILE A 84 -3.36 1.64 5.38
C ILE A 84 -3.74 3.10 5.28
N GLN A 85 -4.72 3.52 6.09
CA GLN A 85 -5.19 4.90 6.16
C GLN A 85 -5.52 5.28 7.59
N ASN A 86 -5.12 6.47 8.04
CA ASN A 86 -5.31 6.94 9.42
C ASN A 86 -4.88 5.90 10.48
N SER A 87 -3.84 5.11 10.20
CA SER A 87 -3.49 3.91 10.98
C SER A 87 -2.10 4.02 11.60
N PRO A 88 -1.91 4.90 12.60
CA PRO A 88 -0.61 5.10 13.23
C PRO A 88 -0.15 3.82 13.93
N GLY A 89 1.14 3.51 13.89
CA GLY A 89 1.75 2.36 14.58
C GLY A 89 1.49 1.00 13.91
N TYR A 90 0.73 0.96 12.82
CA TYR A 90 0.37 -0.30 12.17
C TYR A 90 1.50 -0.85 11.29
N MET A 91 1.66 -2.17 11.31
CA MET A 91 2.72 -2.86 10.58
C MET A 91 2.15 -3.86 9.58
N VAL A 92 2.69 -3.84 8.36
CA VAL A 92 2.42 -4.82 7.31
C VAL A 92 3.71 -5.57 7.02
N LYS A 93 3.69 -6.90 7.15
CA LYS A 93 4.89 -7.75 7.03
C LYS A 93 4.64 -8.98 6.16
N TYR A 94 5.66 -9.46 5.46
CA TYR A 94 5.60 -10.74 4.74
C TYR A 94 4.43 -10.82 3.74
N ALA A 95 4.08 -9.68 3.14
CA ALA A 95 2.91 -9.56 2.28
C ALA A 95 3.28 -9.68 0.79
N THR A 96 2.40 -10.26 -0.01
CA THR A 96 2.56 -10.37 -1.46
C THR A 96 1.41 -9.65 -2.18
N PHE A 97 1.75 -8.75 -3.09
CA PHE A 97 0.79 -8.02 -3.93
C PHE A 97 1.13 -8.25 -5.40
N ASN A 98 0.35 -9.09 -6.09
CA ASN A 98 0.69 -9.53 -7.43
C ASN A 98 -0.45 -9.31 -8.42
N ASN A 99 -0.12 -8.85 -9.63
CA ASN A 99 -1.05 -8.65 -10.73
C ASN A 99 -2.19 -7.67 -10.36
N ILE A 100 -1.84 -6.46 -9.94
CA ILE A 100 -2.82 -5.44 -9.51
C ILE A 100 -3.16 -4.55 -10.71
N ARG A 101 -4.41 -4.65 -11.19
CA ARG A 101 -4.89 -3.99 -12.41
C ARG A 101 -5.91 -2.90 -12.12
N ARG A 102 -5.72 -1.72 -12.71
CA ARG A 102 -6.64 -0.59 -12.60
C ARG A 102 -7.92 -0.82 -13.39
N ASN A 103 -7.79 -1.32 -14.62
CA ASN A 103 -8.91 -1.50 -15.54
C ASN A 103 -9.83 -0.26 -15.61
N GLY A 104 -9.21 0.93 -15.75
CA GLY A 104 -9.90 2.23 -15.78
C GLY A 104 -10.08 2.93 -14.42
N ALA A 105 -9.75 2.29 -13.30
CA ALA A 105 -9.70 2.94 -11.98
C ALA A 105 -8.38 3.70 -11.72
N ASN A 106 -8.28 4.38 -10.58
CA ASN A 106 -7.07 5.07 -10.13
C ASN A 106 -6.06 4.12 -9.46
N ASP A 107 -4.81 4.60 -9.34
CA ASP A 107 -3.67 4.04 -8.60
C ASP A 107 -3.09 2.75 -9.16
N GLY A 108 -3.77 1.61 -9.02
CA GLY A 108 -3.27 0.32 -9.50
C GLY A 108 -1.99 -0.13 -8.82
N CYS A 109 -1.80 0.22 -7.56
CA CYS A 109 -0.54 0.04 -6.86
C CYS A 109 -0.46 -1.29 -6.10
N GLY A 110 0.75 -1.71 -5.74
CA GLY A 110 0.94 -2.85 -4.85
C GLY A 110 0.52 -2.54 -3.42
N PHE A 111 1.05 -1.46 -2.86
CA PHE A 111 0.71 -1.00 -1.51
C PHE A 111 0.56 0.51 -1.42
N ASP A 112 -0.42 0.97 -0.64
CA ASP A 112 -0.81 2.37 -0.50
C ASP A 112 -0.74 2.84 0.96
N PHE A 113 0.05 3.89 1.20
CA PHE A 113 0.04 4.65 2.44
C PHE A 113 -0.81 5.90 2.26
N GLU A 114 -1.99 5.91 2.87
CA GLU A 114 -2.87 7.07 2.91
C GLU A 114 -2.83 7.79 4.27
N GLY A 115 -3.00 9.11 4.19
CA GLY A 115 -2.76 10.12 5.24
C GLY A 115 -3.08 9.78 6.70
N ASN A 116 -2.43 10.54 7.59
CA ASN A 116 -2.44 10.38 9.05
C ASN A 116 -1.97 8.99 9.52
N SER A 117 -1.14 8.31 8.73
CA SER A 117 -0.53 7.03 9.09
C SER A 117 0.91 7.28 9.52
N ASN A 118 1.15 7.28 10.84
CA ASN A 118 2.44 7.64 11.44
C ASN A 118 3.14 6.45 12.08
N ASN A 119 4.48 6.37 12.05
CA ASN A 119 5.25 5.25 12.61
C ASN A 119 4.75 3.89 12.08
N THR A 120 4.58 3.80 10.76
CA THR A 120 4.07 2.61 10.09
C THR A 120 5.18 1.88 9.35
N LEU A 121 5.01 0.57 9.16
CA LEU A 121 6.03 -0.28 8.58
C LEU A 121 5.46 -1.13 7.44
N LEU A 122 6.13 -1.13 6.30
CA LEU A 122 6.02 -2.20 5.28
C LEU A 122 7.35 -2.96 5.25
N HIS A 123 7.34 -4.23 5.63
CA HIS A 123 8.57 -5.02 5.79
C HIS A 123 8.51 -6.39 5.12
N THR A 124 9.58 -6.78 4.41
CA THR A 124 9.66 -8.09 3.74
C THR A 124 8.42 -8.33 2.88
N ALA A 125 8.12 -7.39 1.98
CA ALA A 125 6.94 -7.48 1.12
C ALA A 125 7.36 -7.57 -0.34
N SER A 126 6.53 -8.17 -1.18
CA SER A 126 6.74 -8.20 -2.63
C SER A 126 5.57 -7.56 -3.36
N THR A 127 5.90 -6.78 -4.38
CA THR A 127 4.92 -6.25 -5.34
C THR A 127 5.37 -6.65 -6.73
N ASN A 128 4.50 -7.30 -7.50
CA ASN A 128 4.82 -7.72 -8.86
C ASN A 128 3.68 -7.42 -9.83
N ARG A 129 4.01 -6.88 -11.01
CA ARG A 129 3.07 -6.61 -12.10
C ARG A 129 1.89 -5.74 -11.66
N THR A 130 2.16 -4.49 -11.35
CA THR A 130 1.15 -3.51 -10.96
C THR A 130 0.91 -2.53 -12.10
N ASP A 131 -0.34 -2.13 -12.33
CA ASP A 131 -0.66 -1.14 -13.37
C ASP A 131 -0.10 0.24 -13.02
N GLY A 132 -0.06 0.63 -11.74
CA GLY A 132 0.65 1.82 -11.26
C GLY A 132 1.80 1.46 -10.34
N PRO A 133 2.15 2.31 -9.34
CA PRO A 133 3.37 2.13 -8.58
C PRO A 133 3.41 0.84 -7.75
N GLY A 134 4.61 0.32 -7.50
CA GLY A 134 4.74 -0.77 -6.52
C GLY A 134 4.27 -0.32 -5.14
N VAL A 135 4.77 0.84 -4.70
CA VAL A 135 4.32 1.52 -3.47
C VAL A 135 3.99 2.98 -3.76
N ILE A 136 2.92 3.47 -3.14
CA ILE A 136 2.46 4.86 -3.23
C ILE A 136 2.26 5.47 -1.84
N VAL A 137 2.52 6.77 -1.71
CA VAL A 137 2.23 7.57 -0.52
C VAL A 137 1.38 8.79 -0.88
N LEU A 138 0.13 8.80 -0.40
CA LEU A 138 -0.87 9.83 -0.65
C LEU A 138 -1.16 10.66 0.61
N ARG A 139 -1.35 11.96 0.42
CA ARG A 139 -1.75 12.92 1.47
C ARG A 139 -3.28 13.00 1.54
N THR A 140 -3.93 12.00 2.13
CA THR A 140 -5.38 12.02 2.34
C THR A 140 -5.71 12.55 3.73
N GLY A 141 -6.20 13.78 3.81
CA GLY A 141 -6.58 14.44 5.08
C GLY A 141 -5.40 15.00 5.89
N GLY A 142 -4.23 14.34 5.87
CA GLY A 142 -3.01 14.83 6.51
C GLY A 142 -1.75 14.06 6.09
N PRO A 143 -0.55 14.46 6.58
CA PRO A 143 0.70 13.81 6.23
C PRO A 143 0.82 12.40 6.82
N ASN A 144 1.73 11.61 6.27
CA ASN A 144 2.20 10.36 6.84
C ASN A 144 3.63 10.57 7.37
N LEU A 145 3.86 10.31 8.65
CA LEU A 145 5.13 10.60 9.31
C LEU A 145 5.84 9.32 9.74
N ASP A 146 7.16 9.26 9.61
CA ASP A 146 7.97 8.11 10.03
C ASP A 146 7.48 6.79 9.39
N ILE A 147 7.22 6.82 8.08
CA ILE A 147 7.00 5.59 7.31
C ILE A 147 8.33 4.85 7.20
N ARG A 148 8.33 3.54 7.45
CA ARG A 148 9.48 2.67 7.24
C ARG A 148 9.12 1.62 6.19
N ILE A 149 9.87 1.58 5.10
CA ILE A 149 9.77 0.56 4.05
C ILE A 149 11.10 -0.19 4.05
N THR A 150 11.09 -1.48 4.38
CA THR A 150 12.34 -2.25 4.47
C THR A 150 12.25 -3.64 3.88
N ASP A 151 13.26 -4.05 3.13
CA ASP A 151 13.35 -5.38 2.53
C ASP A 151 12.19 -5.68 1.57
N VAL A 152 11.84 -4.71 0.72
CA VAL A 152 10.73 -4.83 -0.25
C VAL A 152 11.27 -5.13 -1.65
N ASP A 153 10.71 -6.15 -2.31
CA ASP A 153 11.00 -6.47 -3.72
C ASP A 153 9.87 -5.98 -4.62
N ILE A 154 10.17 -5.03 -5.50
CA ILE A 154 9.24 -4.48 -6.47
C ILE A 154 9.69 -4.86 -7.86
N SER A 155 8.85 -5.62 -8.56
CA SER A 155 9.11 -6.08 -9.92
C SER A 155 7.97 -5.71 -10.87
N ASN A 156 8.31 -5.25 -12.06
CA ASN A 156 7.34 -4.84 -13.10
C ASN A 156 6.25 -3.87 -12.58
N PRO A 157 6.61 -2.78 -11.88
CA PRO A 157 5.63 -1.76 -11.54
C PRO A 157 5.28 -0.92 -12.76
N ALA A 158 4.14 -0.23 -12.68
CA ALA A 158 3.65 0.72 -13.67
C ALA A 158 3.55 0.15 -15.09
N GLU A 159 2.95 -1.04 -15.25
CA GLU A 159 2.69 -1.63 -16.57
C GLU A 159 1.65 -0.83 -17.38
N ASN A 160 0.77 -0.08 -16.70
CA ASN A 160 -0.27 0.74 -17.31
C ASN A 160 -0.69 1.87 -16.34
N PRO A 161 0.16 2.89 -16.09
CA PRO A 161 -0.11 3.89 -15.06
C PRO A 161 -1.24 4.82 -15.50
N VAL A 162 -1.96 5.44 -14.55
CA VAL A 162 -3.07 6.36 -14.88
C VAL A 162 -2.58 7.62 -15.61
N ASN A 163 -1.35 8.03 -15.31
CA ASN A 163 -0.66 9.16 -15.91
C ASN A 163 0.85 9.01 -15.68
N HIS A 164 1.63 9.91 -16.29
CA HIS A 164 3.09 9.92 -16.16
C HIS A 164 3.59 10.20 -14.73
N HIS A 165 2.73 10.65 -13.80
CA HIS A 165 3.08 10.82 -12.38
C HIS A 165 2.99 9.52 -11.58
N GLN A 166 2.38 8.47 -12.11
CA GLN A 166 2.25 7.17 -11.44
C GLN A 166 3.16 6.11 -12.08
N ASP A 167 4.06 6.51 -12.98
CA ASP A 167 4.99 5.63 -13.68
C ASP A 167 6.28 5.36 -12.90
N TYR A 168 6.16 4.84 -11.68
CA TYR A 168 7.28 4.69 -10.74
C TYR A 168 7.21 3.40 -9.95
N SER A 169 8.35 2.89 -9.48
CA SER A 169 8.35 1.78 -8.54
C SER A 169 7.91 2.23 -7.14
N PHE A 170 8.33 3.42 -6.71
CA PHE A 170 7.88 4.12 -5.50
C PHE A 170 7.43 5.53 -5.87
N TRP A 171 6.23 5.93 -5.46
CA TRP A 171 5.69 7.26 -5.72
C TRP A 171 5.21 7.97 -4.45
N VAL A 172 5.55 9.25 -4.31
CA VAL A 172 5.03 10.15 -3.28
C VAL A 172 4.29 11.29 -3.97
N GLN A 173 3.06 11.57 -3.54
CA GLN A 173 2.23 12.64 -4.11
C GLN A 173 2.93 14.01 -4.03
N GLN A 174 2.83 14.83 -5.08
CA GLN A 174 3.64 16.06 -5.22
C GLN A 174 3.39 17.14 -4.15
N ASN A 175 2.20 17.21 -3.55
CA ASN A 175 1.87 18.16 -2.48
C ASN A 175 2.06 17.55 -1.07
N ASN A 176 2.71 16.39 -1.01
CA ASN A 176 2.97 15.68 0.24
C ASN A 176 4.33 16.06 0.83
N THR A 177 4.55 17.37 1.01
CA THR A 177 5.87 17.95 1.35
C THR A 177 6.30 17.74 2.80
N ASP A 178 5.37 17.37 3.67
CA ASP A 178 5.52 17.16 5.10
C ASP A 178 5.50 15.69 5.51
N SER A 179 5.21 14.76 4.58
CA SER A 179 5.40 13.34 4.86
C SER A 179 6.87 12.98 4.97
N THR A 180 7.18 12.03 5.85
CA THR A 180 8.55 11.60 6.12
C THR A 180 8.66 10.09 6.13
N GLY A 181 9.82 9.58 5.78
CA GLY A 181 10.05 8.14 5.86
C GLY A 181 11.43 7.69 5.41
N THR A 182 11.66 6.38 5.56
CA THR A 182 12.89 5.71 5.18
C THR A 182 12.59 4.52 4.29
N VAL A 183 13.40 4.33 3.26
CA VAL A 183 13.39 3.15 2.39
C VAL A 183 14.73 2.46 2.52
N ASN A 184 14.72 1.25 3.06
CA ASN A 184 15.93 0.48 3.33
C ASN A 184 15.90 -0.88 2.60
N ARG A 185 17.02 -1.31 2.01
CA ARG A 185 17.19 -2.67 1.46
C ARG A 185 16.10 -3.12 0.48
N GLY A 186 15.57 -2.21 -0.34
CA GLY A 186 14.62 -2.56 -1.39
C GLY A 186 15.31 -3.01 -2.69
N VAL A 187 14.70 -3.94 -3.41
CA VAL A 187 15.11 -4.31 -4.78
C VAL A 187 14.00 -3.85 -5.73
N TRP A 188 14.35 -3.04 -6.72
CA TRP A 188 13.38 -2.42 -7.61
C TRP A 188 13.76 -2.71 -9.06
N ARG A 189 12.98 -3.54 -9.74
CA ARG A 189 13.22 -4.05 -11.09
C ARG A 189 12.07 -3.64 -12.01
N LYS A 190 12.33 -3.09 -13.19
CA LYS A 190 11.32 -2.87 -14.25
C LYS A 190 11.70 -3.69 -15.50
N GLY A 191 10.72 -4.07 -16.31
CA GLY A 191 10.91 -4.88 -17.51
C GLY A 191 10.81 -4.14 -18.85
N GLN A 192 10.64 -2.81 -18.88
CA GLN A 192 10.42 -2.02 -20.12
C GLN A 192 11.24 -0.72 -20.14
N ALA A 193 11.87 -0.44 -21.30
CA ALA A 193 13.05 0.41 -21.50
C ALA A 193 12.88 1.94 -21.39
N ASN A 194 11.67 2.51 -21.22
CA ASN A 194 11.45 3.96 -21.40
C ASN A 194 11.04 4.76 -20.16
N ALA A 195 11.11 4.22 -18.95
CA ALA A 195 10.85 5.01 -17.74
C ALA A 195 11.50 4.42 -16.48
N VAL A 196 12.82 4.21 -16.53
CA VAL A 196 13.59 4.17 -15.29
C VAL A 196 13.69 5.60 -14.80
N ARG A 197 12.73 5.98 -13.97
CA ARG A 197 13.03 6.90 -12.89
C ARG A 197 13.11 6.02 -11.64
N SER A 198 14.31 5.48 -11.36
CA SER A 198 14.78 5.29 -9.97
C SER A 198 14.14 6.38 -9.15
N PRO A 199 13.51 6.09 -7.99
CA PRO A 199 12.52 6.92 -7.34
C PRO A 199 12.83 8.35 -7.72
N ALA A 200 12.01 8.94 -8.57
CA ALA A 200 11.98 10.38 -8.56
C ALA A 200 11.37 10.69 -7.19
N ALA A 201 12.17 10.56 -6.12
CA ALA A 201 12.46 11.74 -5.35
C ALA A 201 12.64 12.84 -6.39
N ARG A 202 11.54 13.53 -6.69
CA ARG A 202 11.61 14.95 -6.52
C ARG A 202 12.13 15.11 -5.09
N PRO A 203 13.39 15.52 -4.88
CA PRO A 203 13.84 15.91 -3.55
C PRO A 203 13.02 17.11 -2.98
N SER A 204 11.94 17.53 -3.65
CA SER A 204 11.10 18.64 -3.26
C SER A 204 9.83 18.25 -2.50
N THR A 205 9.55 16.97 -2.24
CA THR A 205 8.28 16.56 -1.58
C THR A 205 8.52 15.53 -0.48
N GLY A 206 8.74 16.03 0.75
CA GLY A 206 8.91 15.21 1.95
C GLY A 206 10.37 14.93 2.32
N ASN A 207 10.62 14.61 3.59
CA ASN A 207 11.94 14.23 4.09
C ASN A 207 12.08 12.70 4.01
N TRP A 208 12.57 12.19 2.88
CA TRP A 208 12.77 10.77 2.62
C TRP A 208 14.24 10.38 2.55
N VAL A 209 14.62 9.31 3.24
CA VAL A 209 15.98 8.76 3.23
C VAL A 209 15.98 7.37 2.58
N TYR A 210 16.94 7.12 1.68
CA TYR A 210 17.07 5.85 0.96
C TYR A 210 18.42 5.20 1.27
N ASN A 211 18.44 4.05 1.95
CA ASN A 211 19.68 3.35 2.32
C ASN A 211 19.73 1.92 1.76
N GLY A 212 20.90 1.49 1.27
CA GLY A 212 21.12 0.11 0.83
C GLY A 212 20.14 -0.40 -0.21
N THR A 213 19.58 0.49 -1.03
CA THR A 213 18.50 0.20 -1.98
C THR A 213 19.04 0.06 -3.40
N THR A 214 18.68 -1.01 -4.10
CA THR A 214 19.16 -1.31 -5.46
C THR A 214 18.05 -1.05 -6.48
N PHE A 215 18.36 -0.20 -7.45
CA PHE A 215 17.50 0.06 -8.61
C PHE A 215 18.13 -0.60 -9.85
N THR A 216 17.38 -1.48 -10.49
CA THR A 216 17.83 -2.20 -11.69
C THR A 216 16.94 -1.82 -12.87
N GLN A 217 17.58 -1.49 -14.00
CA GLN A 217 16.90 -1.19 -15.27
C GLN A 217 16.47 -2.45 -16.01
#